data_AF-A0A813G5W4-F1
#
_entry.id   AF-A0A813G5W4-F1
#
_cell.length_a   1.000
_cell.length_b   1.000
_cell.length_c   1.000
_cell.angle_alpha   90.00
_cell.angle_beta   90.00
_cell.angle_gamma   90.00
#
_symmetry.space_group_name_H-M   'P 1'
#
loop_
_entity.id
_entity.type
_entity.pdbx_description
1 polymer ?
#
loop_
_entity_poly.entity_id
_entity_poly.type
_entity_poly.pdbx_seq_one_letter_code
_entity_poly.pdbx_strand_id
1 'polypeptide(L)'
;MVADSALSADDLTLVNNHLNSLGGQFIATAQDSATLTLLTNYSGQVDALKKLKIADVPVTLCYDRFPGEGRSTACPKNATEKQGGAACQLVAQAFLYVSKTADFAIQNGGGCRSDIVAGNLSYNGAITMLPFANLIVTLKMTGAQVKQVLEEALDYGLSAGGSSGAYPYASGLRFDVNCNMSKGSRFSNMEVNSRLTGTWTAIDPLKNYTLGTNSYTAAGKDGYVSFASVQASLVNLQIDYAEGLVTYAKAVGTLTIPPLSDWSTQAYTNKVGVSFGAGARTASPTEGTPAPTTAPTASPTASNTTSPQGSVTVTKVVGTMAMEVANCTAFTGMPGVEGAVAAGFASAIGVAASSVKVTLSCPSRRLASGLLARRLADAVNAAYEITIPAGSTTITAASVTSVIVSAGATGLTSAIATIMTAANIGGVNLKVTSVSRPETNIFVSTPSTTLSTTSSASISTSTPNSSSGTESKSSSGAESRLSSTWISQLIAVCLGIMGSQAVAC
;
A
#
# COMPACT_ATOMS: atom_id res chain seq x y z
N MET A 1 0.03 -20.01 -20.11
CA MET A 1 -1.09 -20.79 -19.57
C MET A 1 -0.74 -22.23 -19.80
N VAL A 2 -0.27 -22.94 -18.78
CA VAL A 2 -0.33 -24.41 -18.83
C VAL A 2 -1.82 -24.67 -18.76
N ALA A 3 -2.40 -25.27 -19.81
CA ALA A 3 -3.75 -25.80 -19.69
C ALA A 3 -3.79 -26.61 -18.40
N ASP A 4 -4.79 -26.41 -17.56
CA ASP A 4 -5.02 -27.29 -16.42
C ASP A 4 -5.20 -28.69 -17.02
N SER A 5 -4.12 -29.44 -17.09
CA SER A 5 -4.09 -30.73 -17.76
C SER A 5 -4.77 -31.65 -16.79
N ALA A 6 -6.09 -31.75 -16.94
CA ALA A 6 -6.88 -32.76 -16.27
C ALA A 6 -6.11 -34.08 -16.40
N LEU A 7 -5.88 -34.73 -15.25
CA LEU A 7 -5.26 -36.04 -15.20
C LEU A 7 -5.90 -36.92 -16.28
N SER A 8 -5.08 -37.59 -17.08
CA SER A 8 -5.62 -38.55 -18.04
C SER A 8 -6.40 -39.64 -17.28
N ALA A 9 -7.27 -40.37 -17.98
CA ALA A 9 -7.98 -41.49 -17.35
C ALA A 9 -7.02 -42.50 -16.70
N ASP A 10 -5.84 -42.67 -17.28
CA ASP A 10 -4.77 -43.53 -16.77
C ASP A 10 -4.13 -42.96 -15.50
N ASP A 11 -3.86 -41.64 -15.47
CA ASP A 11 -3.32 -40.96 -14.28
C ASP A 11 -4.31 -41.01 -13.12
N LEU A 12 -5.60 -40.78 -13.40
CA LEU A 12 -6.68 -40.89 -12.42
C LEU A 12 -6.78 -42.31 -11.84
N THR A 13 -6.61 -43.33 -12.69
CA THR A 13 -6.60 -44.74 -12.26
C THR A 13 -5.41 -45.03 -11.35
N LEU A 14 -4.20 -44.57 -11.71
CA LEU A 14 -3.01 -44.73 -10.89
C LEU A 14 -3.14 -44.02 -9.53
N VAL A 15 -3.64 -42.79 -9.52
CA VAL A 15 -3.87 -42.01 -8.30
C VAL A 15 -4.89 -42.72 -7.40
N ASN A 16 -6.03 -43.14 -7.96
CA ASN A 16 -7.06 -43.85 -7.20
C ASN A 16 -6.53 -45.17 -6.63
N ASN A 17 -5.77 -45.95 -7.41
CA ASN A 17 -5.16 -47.20 -6.94
C ASN A 17 -4.17 -46.96 -5.80
N HIS A 18 -3.34 -45.91 -5.89
CA HIS A 18 -2.43 -45.54 -4.82
C HIS A 18 -3.19 -45.13 -3.56
N LEU A 19 -4.18 -44.23 -3.67
CA LEU A 19 -4.99 -43.77 -2.55
C LEU A 19 -5.78 -44.91 -1.88
N ASN A 20 -6.30 -45.86 -2.66
CA ASN A 20 -6.96 -47.05 -2.14
C ASN A 20 -5.98 -47.97 -1.39
N SER A 21 -4.71 -48.01 -1.78
CA SER A 21 -3.68 -48.80 -1.08
C SER A 21 -3.29 -48.24 0.29
N LEU A 22 -3.66 -46.98 0.61
CA LEU A 22 -3.45 -46.35 1.91
C LEU A 22 -4.47 -46.77 2.99
N GLY A 23 -5.28 -47.80 2.72
CA GLY A 23 -6.13 -48.45 3.74
C GLY A 23 -7.43 -47.72 4.03
N GLY A 24 -8.10 -47.17 3.00
CA GLY A 24 -9.42 -46.55 3.15
C GLY A 24 -9.42 -45.15 3.79
N GLN A 25 -8.24 -44.52 3.91
CA GLN A 25 -8.11 -43.11 4.32
C GLN A 25 -8.70 -42.12 3.30
N PHE A 26 -8.96 -42.61 2.08
CA PHE A 26 -9.58 -41.85 1.00
C PHE A 26 -10.87 -42.54 0.55
N ILE A 27 -11.96 -41.78 0.49
CA ILE A 27 -13.23 -42.22 -0.09
C ILE A 27 -13.44 -41.40 -1.36
N ALA A 28 -13.26 -42.04 -2.51
CA ALA A 28 -13.63 -41.43 -3.79
C ALA A 28 -15.14 -41.16 -3.78
N THR A 29 -15.52 -39.89 -3.83
CA THR A 29 -16.93 -39.50 -3.87
C THR A 29 -17.35 -39.31 -5.32
N ALA A 30 -18.38 -40.04 -5.76
CA ALA A 30 -18.96 -39.81 -7.08
C ALA A 30 -19.58 -38.41 -7.14
N GLN A 31 -19.48 -37.75 -8.29
CA GLN A 31 -20.17 -36.49 -8.51
C GLN A 31 -21.69 -36.72 -8.40
N ASP A 32 -22.38 -35.87 -7.65
CA ASP A 32 -23.82 -35.90 -7.54
C ASP A 32 -24.47 -35.49 -8.86
N SER A 33 -25.27 -36.37 -9.46
CA SER A 33 -25.82 -36.17 -10.81
C SER A 33 -26.81 -35.00 -10.87
N ALA A 34 -27.54 -34.72 -9.79
CA ALA A 34 -28.44 -33.57 -9.71
C ALA A 34 -27.65 -32.26 -9.69
N THR A 35 -26.58 -32.19 -8.89
CA THR A 35 -25.66 -31.06 -8.80
C THR A 35 -24.94 -30.83 -10.13
N LEU A 36 -24.45 -31.89 -10.79
CA LEU A 36 -23.80 -31.78 -12.09
C LEU A 36 -24.75 -31.23 -13.16
N THR A 37 -26.00 -31.66 -13.15
CA THR A 37 -27.04 -31.13 -14.04
C THR A 37 -27.27 -29.64 -13.80
N LEU A 38 -27.39 -29.23 -12.53
CA LEU A 38 -27.54 -27.82 -12.16
C LEU A 38 -26.34 -26.98 -12.59
N LEU A 39 -25.12 -27.46 -12.34
CA LEU A 39 -23.88 -26.77 -12.72
C LEU A 39 -23.78 -26.60 -14.23
N THR A 40 -24.13 -27.63 -15.00
CA THR A 40 -24.15 -27.56 -16.48
C THR A 40 -25.13 -26.50 -16.97
N ASN A 41 -26.33 -26.44 -16.39
CA ASN A 41 -27.32 -25.42 -16.73
C ASN A 41 -26.80 -24.00 -16.44
N TYR A 42 -26.28 -23.76 -15.22
CA TYR A 42 -25.74 -22.44 -14.86
C TYR A 42 -24.50 -22.07 -15.67
N SER A 43 -23.63 -23.03 -15.99
CA SER A 43 -22.48 -22.79 -16.87
C SER A 43 -22.93 -22.31 -18.24
N GLY A 44 -23.95 -22.94 -18.83
CA GLY A 44 -24.53 -22.49 -20.11
C GLY A 44 -25.10 -21.07 -20.05
N GLN A 45 -25.75 -20.71 -18.94
CA GLN A 45 -26.24 -19.34 -18.71
C GLN A 45 -25.08 -18.33 -18.58
N VAL A 46 -24.02 -18.67 -17.84
CA VAL A 46 -22.82 -17.84 -17.72
C VAL A 46 -22.15 -17.64 -19.08
N ASP A 47 -22.07 -18.68 -19.91
CA ASP A 47 -21.49 -18.60 -21.26
C ASP A 47 -22.30 -17.70 -22.18
N ALA A 48 -23.63 -17.68 -22.04
CA ALA A 48 -24.48 -16.74 -22.75
C ALA A 48 -24.26 -15.29 -22.25
N LEU A 49 -24.23 -15.07 -20.93
CA LEU A 49 -24.02 -13.75 -20.32
C LEU A 49 -22.66 -13.15 -20.69
N LYS A 50 -21.61 -13.96 -20.70
CA LYS A 50 -20.24 -13.58 -21.11
C LYS A 50 -20.19 -12.95 -22.50
N LYS A 51 -21.08 -13.37 -23.41
CA LYS A 51 -21.14 -12.86 -24.79
C LYS A 51 -21.91 -11.55 -24.93
N LEU A 52 -22.67 -11.14 -23.91
CA LEU A 52 -23.45 -9.91 -24.00
C LEU A 52 -22.55 -8.68 -24.10
N LYS A 53 -22.91 -7.79 -25.03
CA LYS A 53 -22.28 -6.49 -25.22
C LYS A 53 -22.55 -5.58 -24.02
N ILE A 54 -21.53 -4.85 -23.59
CA ILE A 54 -21.61 -3.86 -22.51
C ILE A 54 -21.30 -2.43 -22.98
N ALA A 55 -20.51 -2.25 -24.04
CA ALA A 55 -20.21 -0.95 -24.62
C ALA A 55 -19.67 -1.06 -26.06
N ASP A 56 -19.69 0.05 -26.79
CA ASP A 56 -18.98 0.26 -28.05
C ASP A 56 -17.55 0.76 -27.81
N VAL A 57 -16.61 0.34 -28.65
CA VAL A 57 -15.20 0.74 -28.62
C VAL A 57 -14.80 1.18 -30.02
N PRO A 58 -14.78 2.48 -30.35
CA PRO A 58 -14.55 2.95 -31.72
C PRO A 58 -13.11 2.75 -32.20
N VAL A 59 -12.15 2.75 -31.27
CA VAL A 59 -10.71 2.59 -31.55
C VAL A 59 -10.14 1.68 -30.48
N THR A 60 -9.18 0.83 -30.84
CA THR A 60 -8.50 -0.05 -29.88
C THR A 60 -7.76 0.78 -28.82
N LEU A 61 -8.04 0.52 -27.54
CA LEU A 61 -7.25 1.05 -26.43
C LEU A 61 -6.12 0.06 -26.14
N CYS A 62 -4.90 0.48 -26.42
CA CYS A 62 -3.71 -0.32 -26.21
C CYS A 62 -3.44 -0.58 -24.73
N TYR A 63 -3.00 -1.79 -24.40
CA TYR A 63 -2.54 -2.16 -23.07
C TYR A 63 -1.01 -2.15 -22.99
N ASP A 64 -0.53 -1.61 -21.88
CA ASP A 64 0.83 -1.89 -21.44
C ASP A 64 0.86 -1.91 -19.91
N ARG A 65 1.76 -2.70 -19.32
CA ARG A 65 1.94 -2.66 -17.86
C ARG A 65 2.74 -1.43 -17.46
N PHE A 66 3.80 -1.17 -18.21
CA PHE A 66 4.77 -0.12 -18.00
C PHE A 66 4.94 0.61 -19.33
N PRO A 67 5.06 1.95 -19.37
CA PRO A 67 5.21 2.67 -20.63
C PRO A 67 6.33 2.13 -21.51
N GLY A 68 5.95 1.64 -22.69
CA GLY A 68 6.86 1.08 -23.69
C GLY A 68 7.45 -0.27 -23.31
N GLU A 69 6.76 -1.10 -22.51
CA GLU A 69 7.16 -2.50 -22.31
C GLU A 69 6.76 -3.36 -23.52
N GLY A 70 5.69 -3.00 -24.24
CA GLY A 70 5.24 -3.68 -25.45
C GLY A 70 4.40 -4.92 -25.15
N ARG A 71 3.52 -4.84 -24.14
CA ARG A 71 2.59 -5.93 -23.79
C ARG A 71 1.34 -6.01 -24.63
N SER A 72 1.02 -4.95 -25.37
CA SER A 72 -0.12 -4.95 -26.29
C SER A 72 0.05 -6.02 -27.36
N THR A 73 -1.05 -6.71 -27.66
CA THR A 73 -1.12 -7.64 -28.80
C THR A 73 -1.66 -6.96 -30.06
N ALA A 74 -2.33 -5.81 -29.91
CA ALA A 74 -2.98 -5.08 -30.99
C ALA A 74 -2.20 -3.83 -31.45
N CYS A 75 -1.32 -3.28 -30.60
CA CYS A 75 -0.61 -2.04 -30.86
C CYS A 75 0.91 -2.23 -30.84
N PRO A 76 1.67 -1.45 -31.64
CA PRO A 76 3.11 -1.46 -31.57
C PRO A 76 3.61 -0.83 -30.26
N LYS A 77 4.82 -1.24 -29.82
CA LYS A 77 5.45 -0.78 -28.57
C LYS A 77 5.54 0.75 -28.44
N ASN A 78 5.81 1.46 -29.53
CA ASN A 78 5.91 2.92 -29.52
C ASN A 78 4.56 3.64 -29.30
N ALA A 79 3.43 2.93 -29.40
CA ALA A 79 2.13 3.51 -29.09
C ALA A 79 1.95 3.82 -27.60
N THR A 80 2.70 3.14 -26.72
CA THR A 80 2.56 3.22 -25.26
C THR A 80 3.80 3.80 -24.56
N GLU A 81 4.88 4.07 -25.31
CA GLU A 81 6.17 4.51 -24.74
C GLU A 81 6.11 5.85 -24.02
N LYS A 82 5.16 6.73 -24.39
CA LYS A 82 5.10 8.10 -23.86
C LYS A 82 4.45 8.19 -22.49
N GLN A 83 3.44 7.36 -22.22
CA GLN A 83 2.53 7.55 -21.07
C GLN A 83 1.77 6.27 -20.67
N GLY A 84 2.17 5.11 -21.21
CA GLY A 84 1.52 3.83 -20.93
C GLY A 84 0.35 3.52 -21.87
N GLY A 85 -0.39 2.47 -21.54
CA GLY A 85 -1.54 1.99 -22.31
C GLY A 85 -2.86 2.66 -21.91
N ALA A 86 -3.63 3.12 -22.90
CA ALA A 86 -4.97 3.70 -22.71
C ALA A 86 -5.93 2.75 -21.98
N ALA A 87 -5.76 1.43 -22.15
CA ALA A 87 -6.63 0.43 -21.55
C ALA A 87 -6.60 0.49 -20.01
N CYS A 88 -5.42 0.52 -19.39
CA CYS A 88 -5.30 0.66 -17.94
C CYS A 88 -5.66 2.06 -17.43
N GLN A 89 -5.36 3.09 -18.22
CA GLN A 89 -5.76 4.46 -17.91
C GLN A 89 -7.29 4.57 -17.80
N LEU A 90 -8.03 3.92 -18.72
CA LEU A 90 -9.49 3.86 -18.67
C LEU A 90 -10.00 3.02 -17.48
N VAL A 91 -9.31 1.94 -17.09
CA VAL A 91 -9.66 1.19 -15.87
C VAL A 91 -9.54 2.07 -14.62
N ALA A 92 -8.48 2.90 -14.51
CA ALA A 92 -8.37 3.85 -13.41
C ALA A 92 -9.53 4.87 -13.41
N GLN A 93 -9.99 5.30 -14.58
CA GLN A 93 -11.18 6.15 -14.71
C GLN A 93 -12.46 5.42 -14.29
N ALA A 94 -12.61 4.15 -14.63
CA ALA A 94 -13.74 3.33 -14.18
C ALA A 94 -13.74 3.18 -12.65
N PHE A 95 -12.57 2.97 -12.03
CA PHE A 95 -12.43 2.91 -10.58
C PHE A 95 -12.85 4.21 -9.92
N LEU A 96 -12.41 5.35 -10.46
CA LEU A 96 -12.86 6.65 -9.98
C LEU A 96 -14.37 6.80 -10.16
N TYR A 97 -14.92 6.41 -11.32
CA TYR A 97 -16.35 6.49 -11.58
C TYR A 97 -17.17 5.77 -10.53
N VAL A 98 -16.82 4.53 -10.15
CA VAL A 98 -17.59 3.75 -9.17
C VAL A 98 -17.27 4.10 -7.72
N SER A 99 -16.07 4.59 -7.43
CA SER A 99 -15.65 5.04 -6.09
C SER A 99 -16.15 6.46 -5.82
N LYS A 100 -17.45 6.63 -5.60
CA LYS A 100 -18.12 7.96 -5.57
C LYS A 100 -17.54 8.95 -4.55
N THR A 101 -16.93 8.47 -3.48
CA THR A 101 -16.30 9.28 -2.42
C THR A 101 -14.82 9.55 -2.63
N ALA A 102 -14.18 8.91 -3.62
CA ALA A 102 -12.76 9.08 -3.89
C ALA A 102 -12.50 10.35 -4.70
N ASP A 103 -11.47 11.10 -4.33
CA ASP A 103 -10.93 12.24 -5.06
C ASP A 103 -10.29 11.79 -6.38
N PHE A 104 -9.49 10.74 -6.33
CA PHE A 104 -8.83 10.13 -7.48
C PHE A 104 -8.74 8.62 -7.30
N ALA A 105 -8.35 7.89 -8.35
CA ALA A 105 -8.16 6.45 -8.28
C ALA A 105 -6.83 6.03 -8.87
N ILE A 106 -6.25 4.94 -8.35
CA ILE A 106 -4.99 4.35 -8.79
C ILE A 106 -5.19 2.86 -9.06
N GLN A 107 -4.74 2.40 -10.23
CA GLN A 107 -4.69 1.01 -10.65
C GLN A 107 -3.27 0.65 -11.08
N ASN A 108 -2.72 -0.46 -10.56
CA ASN A 108 -1.43 -0.96 -11.02
C ASN A 108 -1.56 -1.63 -12.40
N GLY A 109 -0.61 -1.39 -13.30
CA GLY A 109 -0.64 -1.88 -14.69
C GLY A 109 -0.73 -3.40 -14.83
N GLY A 110 -0.22 -4.15 -13.85
CA GLY A 110 -0.24 -5.62 -13.83
C GLY A 110 -1.61 -6.23 -13.56
N GLY A 111 -2.53 -5.44 -12.99
CA GLY A 111 -3.92 -5.83 -12.78
C GLY A 111 -4.75 -5.85 -14.07
N CYS A 112 -4.34 -5.08 -15.09
CA CYS A 112 -4.86 -5.17 -16.45
C CYS A 112 -4.09 -6.23 -17.24
N ARG A 113 -4.75 -6.93 -18.17
CA ARG A 113 -4.14 -8.08 -18.85
C ARG A 113 -4.21 -8.09 -20.37
N SER A 114 -5.01 -7.24 -20.99
CA SER A 114 -5.22 -7.26 -22.44
C SER A 114 -5.55 -5.87 -22.99
N ASP A 115 -5.48 -5.73 -24.31
CA ASP A 115 -6.06 -4.58 -24.99
C ASP A 115 -7.59 -4.54 -24.82
N ILE A 116 -8.20 -3.36 -24.98
CA ILE A 116 -9.64 -3.24 -25.23
C ILE A 116 -9.79 -2.97 -26.73
N VAL A 117 -10.05 -4.03 -27.49
CA VAL A 117 -10.06 -4.01 -28.96
C VAL A 117 -11.29 -3.25 -29.49
N ALA A 118 -11.13 -2.54 -30.60
CA ALA A 118 -12.22 -1.88 -31.29
C ALA A 118 -13.37 -2.85 -31.63
N GLY A 119 -14.61 -2.35 -31.58
CA GLY A 119 -15.84 -3.09 -31.80
C GLY A 119 -16.69 -3.17 -30.53
N ASN A 120 -17.38 -4.29 -30.34
CA ASN A 120 -18.25 -4.51 -29.19
C ASN A 120 -17.43 -5.06 -28.01
N LEU A 121 -17.35 -4.30 -26.92
CA LEU A 121 -16.87 -4.85 -25.66
C LEU A 121 -17.96 -5.73 -25.05
N SER A 122 -17.62 -6.97 -24.70
CA SER A 122 -18.49 -7.89 -23.98
C SER A 122 -18.11 -8.04 -22.51
N TYR A 123 -18.97 -8.68 -21.72
CA TYR A 123 -18.62 -9.10 -20.35
C TYR A 123 -17.33 -9.94 -20.31
N ASN A 124 -17.19 -10.90 -21.22
CA ASN A 124 -15.98 -11.72 -21.29
C ASN A 124 -14.73 -10.87 -21.57
N GLY A 125 -14.86 -9.83 -22.40
CA GLY A 125 -13.77 -8.89 -22.65
C GLY A 125 -13.33 -8.15 -21.38
N ALA A 126 -14.29 -7.64 -20.60
CA ALA A 126 -13.98 -6.97 -19.32
C ALA A 126 -13.33 -7.91 -18.30
N ILE A 127 -13.84 -9.15 -18.17
CA ILE A 127 -13.27 -10.17 -17.27
C ILE A 127 -11.88 -10.62 -17.75
N THR A 128 -11.67 -10.76 -19.05
CA THR A 128 -10.34 -11.10 -19.62
C THR A 128 -9.33 -9.99 -19.33
N MET A 129 -9.77 -8.73 -19.42
CA MET A 129 -8.96 -7.55 -19.11
C MET A 129 -8.61 -7.47 -17.61
N LEU A 130 -9.56 -7.81 -16.73
CA LEU A 130 -9.44 -7.76 -15.27
C LEU A 130 -9.81 -9.13 -14.65
N PRO A 131 -8.92 -10.14 -14.70
CA PRO A 131 -9.29 -11.53 -14.39
C PRO A 131 -9.07 -11.96 -12.94
N PHE A 132 -8.58 -11.09 -12.07
CA PHE A 132 -8.32 -11.41 -10.67
C PHE A 132 -9.56 -11.12 -9.81
N ALA A 133 -9.79 -11.88 -8.74
CA ALA A 133 -10.90 -11.63 -7.83
C ALA A 133 -10.60 -10.48 -6.85
N ASN A 134 -10.27 -9.30 -7.39
CA ASN A 134 -9.96 -8.11 -6.60
C ASN A 134 -11.22 -7.26 -6.39
N LEU A 135 -11.35 -6.69 -5.20
CA LEU A 135 -12.40 -5.74 -4.88
C LEU A 135 -11.88 -4.30 -4.98
N ILE A 136 -12.75 -3.37 -5.35
CA ILE A 136 -12.45 -1.94 -5.29
C ILE A 136 -12.62 -1.46 -3.85
N VAL A 137 -11.61 -0.75 -3.35
CA VAL A 137 -11.56 -0.20 -2.00
C VAL A 137 -11.17 1.27 -2.06
N THR A 138 -11.49 2.03 -1.02
CA THR A 138 -10.96 3.38 -0.82
C THR A 138 -10.06 3.46 0.40
N LEU A 139 -9.01 4.28 0.34
CA LEU A 139 -8.06 4.57 1.42
C LEU A 139 -7.97 6.08 1.63
N LYS A 140 -7.66 6.51 2.86
CA LYS A 140 -7.33 7.91 3.16
C LYS A 140 -5.83 8.07 3.33
N MET A 141 -5.23 8.99 2.58
CA MET A 141 -3.79 9.28 2.63
C MET A 141 -3.52 10.77 2.50
N THR A 142 -2.47 11.24 3.15
CA THR A 142 -1.91 12.58 2.90
C THR A 142 -1.28 12.65 1.52
N GLY A 143 -1.18 13.84 0.91
CA GLY A 143 -0.48 14.01 -0.37
C GLY A 143 0.96 13.50 -0.35
N ALA A 144 1.66 13.65 0.78
CA ALA A 144 3.00 13.10 0.96
C ALA A 144 3.02 11.56 0.90
N GLN A 145 2.06 10.90 1.55
CA GLN A 145 1.93 9.44 1.49
C GLN A 145 1.54 8.95 0.09
N VAL A 146 0.74 9.72 -0.66
CA VAL A 146 0.42 9.42 -2.06
C VAL A 146 1.69 9.48 -2.92
N LYS A 147 2.53 10.49 -2.76
CA LYS A 147 3.84 10.51 -3.45
C LYS A 147 4.70 9.31 -3.04
N GLN A 148 4.77 9.02 -1.75
CA GLN A 148 5.56 7.90 -1.23
C GLN A 148 5.14 6.56 -1.85
N VAL A 149 3.84 6.24 -1.89
CA VAL A 149 3.39 4.96 -2.42
C VAL A 149 3.65 4.82 -3.93
N LEU A 150 3.56 5.92 -4.68
CA LEU A 150 3.93 5.93 -6.11
C LEU A 150 5.43 5.67 -6.30
N GLU A 151 6.28 6.31 -5.50
CA GLU A 151 7.73 6.08 -5.49
C GLU A 151 8.09 4.63 -5.14
N GLU A 152 7.41 4.04 -4.15
CA GLU A 152 7.59 2.64 -3.76
C GLU A 152 7.17 1.66 -4.87
N ALA A 153 5.99 1.89 -5.47
CA ALA A 153 5.49 1.08 -6.58
C ALA A 153 6.41 1.14 -7.80
N LEU A 154 6.86 2.33 -8.18
CA LEU A 154 7.79 2.51 -9.28
C LEU A 154 9.14 1.86 -8.97
N ASP A 155 9.68 2.03 -7.76
CA ASP A 155 10.91 1.38 -7.34
C ASP A 155 10.84 -0.14 -7.46
N TYR A 156 9.74 -0.73 -7.02
CA TYR A 156 9.48 -2.16 -7.20
C TYR A 156 9.43 -2.53 -8.69
N GLY A 157 8.71 -1.79 -9.52
CA GLY A 157 8.64 -2.03 -10.97
C GLY A 157 9.94 -1.78 -11.75
N LEU A 158 10.86 -1.02 -11.15
CA LEU A 158 12.21 -0.80 -11.69
C LEU A 158 13.20 -1.90 -11.28
N SER A 159 13.01 -2.50 -10.11
CA SER A 159 13.93 -3.49 -9.52
C SER A 159 13.98 -4.82 -10.26
N ALA A 160 15.13 -5.50 -10.20
CA ALA A 160 15.35 -6.79 -10.86
C ALA A 160 14.49 -7.94 -10.28
N GLY A 161 14.19 -7.89 -8.98
CA GLY A 161 13.34 -8.87 -8.29
C GLY A 161 11.88 -8.46 -8.19
N GLY A 162 11.50 -7.32 -8.79
CA GLY A 162 10.14 -6.81 -8.75
C GLY A 162 9.34 -7.10 -10.02
N SER A 163 8.26 -6.35 -10.22
CA SER A 163 7.33 -6.55 -11.32
C SER A 163 6.99 -5.22 -11.99
N SER A 164 7.19 -5.14 -13.31
CA SER A 164 6.75 -3.99 -14.11
C SER A 164 5.24 -3.73 -14.01
N GLY A 165 4.46 -4.73 -13.57
CA GLY A 165 3.04 -4.58 -13.25
C GLY A 165 2.73 -3.60 -12.13
N ALA A 166 3.72 -3.18 -11.35
CA ALA A 166 3.53 -2.20 -10.29
C ALA A 166 3.29 -0.77 -10.78
N TYR A 167 3.62 -0.45 -12.05
CA TYR A 167 3.50 0.91 -12.55
C TYR A 167 2.09 1.49 -12.34
N PRO A 168 1.96 2.69 -11.75
CA PRO A 168 0.67 3.27 -11.41
C PRO A 168 0.02 3.94 -12.63
N TYR A 169 -1.22 3.55 -12.92
CA TYR A 169 -2.16 4.34 -13.72
C TYR A 169 -3.15 5.01 -12.78
N ALA A 170 -3.50 6.26 -13.06
CA ALA A 170 -4.40 7.03 -12.19
C ALA A 170 -5.42 7.88 -12.95
N SER A 171 -6.55 8.17 -12.31
CA SER A 171 -7.57 9.11 -12.81
C SER A 171 -7.90 10.12 -11.72
N GLY A 172 -7.98 11.41 -12.07
CA GLY A 172 -8.06 12.51 -11.09
C GLY A 172 -6.74 12.87 -10.40
N LEU A 173 -5.67 12.14 -10.73
CA LEU A 173 -4.29 12.38 -10.29
C LEU A 173 -3.38 12.23 -11.51
N ARG A 174 -2.45 13.18 -11.70
CA ARG A 174 -1.44 13.12 -12.77
C ARG A 174 -0.07 13.59 -12.28
N PHE A 175 0.97 13.18 -12.98
CA PHE A 175 2.36 13.35 -12.57
C PHE A 175 3.33 13.23 -13.75
N ASP A 176 4.54 13.75 -13.55
CA ASP A 176 5.70 13.46 -14.39
C ASP A 176 6.54 12.36 -13.75
N VAL A 177 7.13 11.49 -14.57
CA VAL A 177 7.93 10.35 -14.10
C VAL A 177 9.31 10.37 -14.72
N ASN A 178 10.37 10.29 -13.92
CA ASN A 178 11.73 10.08 -14.41
C ASN A 178 12.37 8.86 -13.72
N CYS A 179 12.50 7.76 -14.46
CA CYS A 179 13.05 6.50 -13.95
C CYS A 179 14.53 6.57 -13.57
N ASN A 180 15.27 7.59 -14.02
CA ASN A 180 16.71 7.73 -13.75
C ASN A 180 16.99 8.50 -12.45
N MET A 181 15.98 9.14 -11.87
CA MET A 181 16.12 9.80 -10.57
C MET A 181 16.21 8.77 -9.45
N SER A 182 16.83 9.18 -8.33
CA SER A 182 16.82 8.39 -7.10
C SER A 182 15.38 8.20 -6.60
N LYS A 183 15.11 7.04 -5.97
CA LYS A 183 13.85 6.77 -5.28
C LYS A 183 13.50 7.93 -4.34
N GLY A 184 12.28 8.44 -4.43
CA GLY A 184 11.80 9.64 -3.72
C GLY A 184 11.73 10.91 -4.60
N SER A 185 12.42 10.90 -5.74
CA SER A 185 12.50 12.02 -6.69
C SER A 185 12.12 11.62 -8.13
N ARG A 186 11.52 10.45 -8.32
CA ARG A 186 11.09 9.96 -9.64
C ARG A 186 9.74 10.54 -10.06
N PHE A 187 8.89 10.92 -9.12
CA PHE A 187 7.63 11.61 -9.38
C PHE A 187 7.76 13.11 -9.07
N SER A 188 7.35 13.94 -10.04
CA SER A 188 7.30 15.40 -9.93
C SER A 188 6.03 15.95 -10.57
N ASN A 189 5.78 17.26 -10.39
CA ASN A 189 4.62 17.97 -10.96
C ASN A 189 3.29 17.21 -10.73
N MET A 190 3.12 16.71 -9.51
CA MET A 190 1.94 15.96 -9.12
C MET A 190 0.76 16.92 -8.93
N GLU A 191 -0.32 16.65 -9.65
CA GLU A 191 -1.53 17.47 -9.61
C GLU A 191 -2.75 16.60 -9.38
N VAL A 192 -3.72 17.13 -8.64
CA VAL A 192 -5.02 16.52 -8.39
C VAL A 192 -6.11 17.37 -9.03
N ASN A 193 -7.02 16.70 -9.73
CA ASN A 193 -8.32 17.23 -10.13
C ASN A 193 -9.38 16.26 -9.60
N SER A 194 -9.85 16.54 -8.38
CA SER A 194 -10.79 15.65 -7.69
C SER A 194 -12.01 15.41 -8.57
N ARG A 195 -12.33 14.13 -8.78
CA ARG A 195 -13.45 13.65 -9.62
C ARG A 195 -13.40 14.10 -11.09
N LEU A 196 -12.31 14.72 -11.55
CA LEU A 196 -12.23 15.40 -12.85
C LEU A 196 -13.29 16.50 -13.03
N THR A 197 -13.76 17.12 -11.94
CA THR A 197 -14.83 18.14 -11.99
C THR A 197 -14.32 19.59 -11.94
N GLY A 198 -13.05 19.80 -11.67
CA GLY A 198 -12.45 21.13 -11.51
C GLY A 198 -11.23 21.34 -12.39
N THR A 199 -10.32 22.20 -11.93
CA THR A 199 -9.01 22.42 -12.53
C THR A 199 -7.95 21.58 -11.85
N TRP A 200 -6.91 21.23 -12.59
CA TRP A 200 -5.72 20.62 -12.03
C TRP A 200 -5.03 21.58 -11.06
N THR A 201 -4.69 21.08 -9.88
CA THR A 201 -4.00 21.84 -8.83
C THR A 201 -2.89 20.99 -8.25
N ALA A 202 -1.77 21.61 -7.86
CA ALA A 202 -0.66 20.88 -7.23
C ALA A 202 -1.16 20.09 -6.02
N ILE A 203 -0.68 18.85 -5.86
CA ILE A 203 -1.02 18.04 -4.69
C ILE A 203 -0.49 18.71 -3.42
N ASP A 204 -1.33 18.88 -2.42
CA ASP A 204 -0.93 19.41 -1.12
C ASP A 204 -0.40 18.25 -0.26
N PRO A 205 0.88 18.29 0.17
CA PRO A 205 1.49 17.20 0.91
C PRO A 205 0.82 16.93 2.27
N LEU A 206 0.17 17.92 2.88
CA LEU A 206 -0.45 17.82 4.21
C LEU A 206 -1.95 17.51 4.14
N LYS A 207 -2.60 17.78 2.99
CA LYS A 207 -4.02 17.49 2.80
C LYS A 207 -4.28 15.98 2.76
N ASN A 208 -5.34 15.54 3.42
CA ASN A 208 -5.87 14.18 3.30
C ASN A 208 -6.76 14.05 2.06
N TYR A 209 -6.52 13.00 1.27
CA TYR A 209 -7.29 12.62 0.10
C TYR A 209 -7.90 11.23 0.30
N THR A 210 -9.08 11.02 -0.27
CA THR A 210 -9.66 9.69 -0.40
C THR A 210 -9.30 9.14 -1.77
N LEU A 211 -8.60 8.02 -1.86
CA LEU A 211 -8.22 7.41 -3.13
C LEU A 211 -8.90 6.07 -3.32
N GLY A 212 -9.37 5.78 -4.53
CA GLY A 212 -9.86 4.46 -4.94
C GLY A 212 -8.72 3.59 -5.47
N THR A 213 -8.67 2.32 -5.11
CA THR A 213 -7.73 1.34 -5.68
C THR A 213 -8.29 -0.08 -5.58
N ASN A 214 -7.51 -1.10 -5.93
CA ASN A 214 -7.91 -2.50 -5.77
C ASN A 214 -7.38 -3.10 -4.45
N SER A 215 -8.04 -4.15 -3.95
CA SER A 215 -7.71 -4.80 -2.69
C SER A 215 -6.30 -5.41 -2.64
N TYR A 216 -5.74 -5.78 -3.80
CA TYR A 216 -4.39 -6.36 -3.89
C TYR A 216 -3.31 -5.31 -3.61
N THR A 217 -3.35 -4.17 -4.30
CA THR A 217 -2.43 -3.05 -4.03
C THR A 217 -2.69 -2.46 -2.65
N ALA A 218 -3.95 -2.34 -2.24
CA ALA A 218 -4.29 -1.86 -0.90
C ALA A 218 -3.62 -2.68 0.21
N ALA A 219 -3.49 -4.00 0.03
CA ALA A 219 -2.78 -4.90 0.93
C ALA A 219 -1.24 -4.81 0.86
N GLY A 220 -0.68 -3.80 0.19
CA GLY A 220 0.76 -3.56 0.09
C GLY A 220 1.48 -4.37 -0.99
N LYS A 221 0.75 -5.06 -1.86
CA LYS A 221 1.34 -5.88 -2.92
C LYS A 221 1.85 -5.01 -4.08
N ASP A 222 2.65 -5.59 -4.97
CA ASP A 222 3.33 -4.88 -6.07
C ASP A 222 4.15 -3.65 -5.61
N GLY A 223 4.68 -3.69 -4.38
CA GLY A 223 5.48 -2.61 -3.83
C GLY A 223 4.70 -1.41 -3.30
N TYR A 224 3.36 -1.45 -3.25
CA TYR A 224 2.52 -0.38 -2.68
C TYR A 224 2.51 -0.40 -1.14
N VAL A 225 3.67 -0.55 -0.50
CA VAL A 225 3.81 -0.85 0.94
C VAL A 225 3.07 0.17 1.82
N SER A 226 3.13 1.45 1.48
CA SER A 226 2.42 2.51 2.19
C SER A 226 0.89 2.42 2.15
N PHE A 227 0.29 1.67 1.21
CA PHE A 227 -1.15 1.37 1.29
C PHE A 227 -1.46 0.45 2.48
N ALA A 228 -0.59 -0.50 2.81
CA ALA A 228 -0.80 -1.41 3.93
C ALA A 228 -0.71 -0.72 5.31
N SER A 229 -0.08 0.46 5.39
CA SER A 229 0.02 1.21 6.65
C SER A 229 -1.24 2.03 6.97
N VAL A 230 -2.13 2.26 6.00
CA VAL A 230 -3.36 3.07 6.16
C VAL A 230 -4.65 2.23 6.19
N GLN A 231 -4.53 0.93 6.48
CA GLN A 231 -5.63 -0.05 6.48
C GLN A 231 -6.79 0.31 7.42
N ALA A 232 -6.53 1.07 8.49
CA ALA A 232 -7.58 1.55 9.39
C ALA A 232 -8.60 2.47 8.71
N SER A 233 -8.23 3.08 7.57
CA SER A 233 -9.13 3.93 6.77
C SER A 233 -9.79 3.20 5.60
N LEU A 234 -9.48 1.91 5.41
CA LEU A 234 -9.95 1.14 4.28
C LEU A 234 -11.47 0.98 4.34
N VAL A 235 -12.12 1.33 3.24
CA VAL A 235 -13.53 1.01 2.99
C VAL A 235 -13.60 0.10 1.78
N ASN A 236 -14.13 -1.10 1.96
CA ASN A 236 -14.37 -2.03 0.87
C ASN A 236 -15.73 -1.70 0.24
N LEU A 237 -15.75 -1.40 -1.06
CA LEU A 237 -16.99 -1.04 -1.77
C LEU A 237 -17.84 -2.26 -2.14
N GLN A 238 -17.32 -3.48 -1.92
CA GLN A 238 -17.92 -4.76 -2.32
C GLN A 238 -18.19 -4.85 -3.83
N ILE A 239 -17.41 -4.11 -4.61
CA ILE A 239 -17.47 -4.10 -6.08
C ILE A 239 -16.26 -4.87 -6.60
N ASP A 240 -16.49 -5.96 -7.32
CA ASP A 240 -15.44 -6.60 -8.10
C ASP A 240 -14.89 -5.61 -9.13
N TYR A 241 -13.58 -5.55 -9.28
CA TYR A 241 -12.95 -4.53 -10.10
C TYR A 241 -13.25 -4.65 -11.62
N ALA A 242 -13.60 -5.84 -12.13
CA ALA A 242 -14.09 -6.04 -13.49
C ALA A 242 -15.53 -5.53 -13.60
N GLU A 243 -16.36 -5.77 -12.59
CA GLU A 243 -17.70 -5.18 -12.50
C GLU A 243 -17.65 -3.65 -12.43
N GLY A 244 -16.61 -3.08 -11.82
CA GLY A 244 -16.34 -1.65 -11.85
C GLY A 244 -16.16 -1.11 -13.28
N LEU A 245 -15.38 -1.81 -14.10
CA LEU A 245 -15.23 -1.50 -15.53
C LEU A 245 -16.55 -1.70 -16.29
N VAL A 246 -17.27 -2.79 -16.05
CA VAL A 246 -18.57 -3.07 -16.68
C VAL A 246 -19.58 -1.96 -16.38
N THR A 247 -19.68 -1.57 -15.12
CA THR A 247 -20.58 -0.51 -14.64
C THR A 247 -20.28 0.80 -15.35
N TYR A 248 -19.00 1.18 -15.42
CA TYR A 248 -18.57 2.38 -16.14
C TYR A 248 -18.88 2.29 -17.63
N ALA A 249 -18.50 1.19 -18.28
CA ALA A 249 -18.68 0.97 -19.72
C ALA A 249 -20.15 1.07 -20.13
N LYS A 250 -21.05 0.44 -19.37
CA LYS A 250 -22.49 0.55 -19.59
C LYS A 250 -23.02 1.96 -19.38
N ALA A 251 -22.51 2.67 -18.38
CA ALA A 251 -22.95 4.02 -18.07
C ALA A 251 -22.58 5.03 -19.16
N VAL A 252 -21.41 4.89 -19.78
CA VAL A 252 -20.97 5.78 -20.86
C VAL A 252 -21.40 5.32 -22.25
N GLY A 253 -21.73 4.02 -22.42
CA GLY A 253 -22.16 3.40 -23.67
C GLY A 253 -21.04 3.20 -24.70
N THR A 254 -20.12 4.16 -24.80
CA THR A 254 -18.98 4.14 -25.72
C THR A 254 -17.69 4.44 -24.96
N LEU A 255 -16.71 3.53 -25.04
CA LEU A 255 -15.39 3.69 -24.44
C LEU A 255 -14.43 4.35 -25.42
N THR A 256 -14.18 5.64 -25.23
CA THR A 256 -13.16 6.38 -25.99
C THR A 256 -11.88 6.53 -25.19
N ILE A 257 -10.77 6.79 -25.88
CA ILE A 257 -9.52 7.20 -25.23
C ILE A 257 -9.78 8.53 -24.49
N PRO A 258 -9.49 8.63 -23.18
CA PRO A 258 -9.63 9.90 -22.45
C PRO A 258 -8.70 10.97 -23.00
N PRO A 259 -9.03 12.27 -22.84
CA PRO A 259 -8.14 13.36 -23.24
C PRO A 259 -6.74 13.18 -22.64
N LEU A 260 -5.70 13.39 -23.43
CA LEU A 260 -4.31 13.17 -22.96
C LEU A 260 -3.95 14.06 -21.76
N SER A 261 -4.58 15.23 -21.62
CA SER A 261 -4.43 16.11 -20.46
C SER A 261 -4.87 15.48 -19.13
N ASP A 262 -5.70 14.44 -19.20
CA ASP A 262 -6.28 13.76 -18.04
C ASP A 262 -5.61 12.41 -17.74
N TRP A 263 -4.61 12.04 -18.54
CA TRP A 263 -3.82 10.84 -18.29
C TRP A 263 -2.95 11.02 -17.06
N SER A 264 -2.70 9.92 -16.35
CA SER A 264 -1.85 9.97 -15.15
C SER A 264 -0.42 10.40 -15.47
N THR A 265 0.20 9.79 -16.47
CA THR A 265 1.58 10.13 -16.87
C THR A 265 1.57 11.23 -17.92
N GLN A 266 2.13 12.40 -17.58
CA GLN A 266 2.13 13.58 -18.45
C GLN A 266 3.48 13.80 -19.13
N ALA A 267 4.57 13.48 -18.44
CA ALA A 267 5.92 13.35 -19.00
C ALA A 267 6.60 12.10 -18.43
N TYR A 268 7.44 11.46 -19.23
CA TYR A 268 8.07 10.19 -18.86
C TYR A 268 9.50 10.10 -19.39
N THR A 269 10.46 9.86 -18.50
CA THR A 269 11.82 9.44 -18.86
C THR A 269 11.98 7.97 -18.48
N ASN A 270 12.30 7.13 -19.46
CA ASN A 270 12.44 5.69 -19.28
C ASN A 270 13.77 5.30 -18.60
N LYS A 271 13.95 4.01 -18.30
CA LYS A 271 15.14 3.47 -17.61
C LYS A 271 16.48 3.71 -18.34
N VAL A 272 16.45 4.03 -19.64
CA VAL A 272 17.64 4.27 -20.48
C VAL A 272 17.84 5.76 -20.79
N GLY A 273 17.09 6.65 -20.13
CA GLY A 273 17.26 8.10 -20.24
C GLY A 273 16.49 8.77 -21.38
N VAL A 274 15.72 8.02 -22.19
CA VAL A 274 14.90 8.62 -23.26
C VAL A 274 13.67 9.27 -22.64
N SER A 275 13.48 10.55 -22.94
CA SER A 275 12.36 11.36 -22.45
C SER A 275 11.26 11.48 -23.50
N PHE A 276 10.02 11.37 -23.03
CA PHE A 276 8.79 11.40 -23.82
C PHE A 276 7.80 12.38 -23.19
N GLY A 277 7.09 13.15 -24.02
CA GLY A 277 6.14 14.17 -23.58
C GLY A 277 6.59 15.59 -23.90
N ALA A 278 5.65 16.54 -23.88
CA ALA A 278 5.94 17.96 -24.09
C ALA A 278 6.90 18.46 -23.01
N GLY A 279 7.86 19.33 -23.37
CA GLY A 279 8.93 19.81 -22.51
C GLY A 279 8.45 20.15 -21.10
N ALA A 280 9.28 19.79 -20.11
CA ALA A 280 9.05 19.94 -18.68
C ALA A 280 7.97 20.98 -18.36
N ARG A 281 6.81 20.52 -17.89
CA ARG A 281 5.81 21.41 -17.31
C ARG A 281 6.56 22.22 -16.25
N THR A 282 6.69 23.53 -16.48
CA THR A 282 7.57 24.40 -15.70
C THR A 282 7.30 24.15 -14.22
N ALA A 283 8.32 23.70 -13.50
CA ALA A 283 8.23 23.46 -12.07
C ALA A 283 7.60 24.68 -11.40
N SER A 284 6.51 24.48 -10.68
CA SER A 284 5.98 25.52 -9.80
C SER A 284 7.07 25.80 -8.74
N PRO A 285 7.48 27.05 -8.51
CA PRO A 285 8.62 27.34 -7.66
C PRO A 285 8.26 27.01 -6.22
N THR A 286 8.99 26.07 -5.59
CA THR A 286 9.89 26.34 -4.46
C THR A 286 10.57 25.02 -4.06
N GLU A 287 11.75 24.75 -4.62
CA GLU A 287 12.72 23.84 -3.99
C GLU A 287 14.06 24.58 -4.02
N GLY A 288 14.32 25.31 -2.92
CA GLY A 288 15.50 26.16 -2.79
C GLY A 288 16.69 25.35 -2.26
N THR A 289 17.67 25.12 -3.13
CA THR A 289 19.04 24.72 -2.75
C THR A 289 19.89 25.98 -2.54
N PRO A 290 20.59 26.18 -1.41
CA PRO A 290 21.58 27.25 -1.30
C PRO A 290 22.96 26.77 -1.76
N ALA A 291 23.56 27.52 -2.69
CA ALA A 291 24.99 27.47 -3.03
C ALA A 291 25.80 28.37 -2.07
N PRO A 292 27.12 28.17 -1.92
CA PRO A 292 27.89 28.66 -0.77
C PRO A 292 28.34 30.11 -0.97
N THR A 293 28.30 30.94 0.07
CA THR A 293 29.04 32.21 0.08
C THR A 293 29.57 32.53 1.48
N THR A 294 30.76 33.11 1.44
CA THR A 294 31.77 33.43 2.46
C THR A 294 31.32 34.31 3.62
N ALA A 295 31.98 34.08 4.76
CA ALA A 295 31.81 34.78 6.03
C ALA A 295 32.19 36.27 5.98
N PRO A 296 31.54 37.10 6.83
CA PRO A 296 32.18 38.30 7.35
C PRO A 296 32.11 38.45 8.89
N THR A 297 33.09 39.19 9.37
CA THR A 297 33.53 39.56 10.72
C THR A 297 32.54 40.41 11.54
N ALA A 298 32.58 40.27 12.88
CA ALA A 298 31.79 40.96 13.92
C ALA A 298 31.97 42.51 13.95
N SER A 299 30.88 43.32 14.04
CA SER A 299 30.17 43.91 15.22
C SER A 299 30.77 45.24 15.74
N PRO A 300 30.08 46.17 16.47
CA PRO A 300 28.63 46.37 16.75
C PRO A 300 28.11 47.82 16.50
N THR A 301 26.79 48.04 16.47
CA THR A 301 26.11 49.19 17.14
C THR A 301 24.61 48.88 17.27
N ALA A 302 24.08 49.05 18.48
CA ALA A 302 22.72 48.72 18.88
C ALA A 302 21.66 49.71 18.38
N SER A 303 20.50 49.20 18.02
CA SER A 303 19.22 49.90 18.20
C SER A 303 18.08 48.90 18.35
N ASN A 304 17.21 49.16 19.32
CA ASN A 304 16.18 48.27 19.83
C ASN A 304 15.03 48.07 18.83
N THR A 305 14.77 46.82 18.47
CA THR A 305 13.45 46.35 18.06
C THR A 305 13.27 44.89 18.51
N THR A 306 12.13 44.64 19.16
CA THR A 306 11.63 43.38 19.73
C THR A 306 11.86 42.15 18.82
N SER A 307 12.55 41.14 19.36
CA SER A 307 12.79 39.84 18.71
C SER A 307 11.75 38.80 19.14
N PRO A 308 11.21 37.96 18.23
CA PRO A 308 10.40 36.81 18.60
C PRO A 308 11.28 35.74 19.26
N GLN A 309 10.80 35.20 20.38
CA GLN A 309 11.43 34.12 21.13
C GLN A 309 11.63 32.89 20.24
N GLY A 310 12.89 32.51 20.02
CA GLY A 310 13.29 31.50 19.05
C GLY A 310 12.69 30.12 19.32
N SER A 311 12.11 29.53 18.29
CA SER A 311 11.65 28.14 18.30
C SER A 311 12.84 27.19 18.41
N VAL A 312 12.78 26.24 19.35
CA VAL A 312 13.83 25.21 19.49
C VAL A 312 13.40 23.99 18.69
N THR A 313 14.16 23.69 17.64
CA THR A 313 13.93 22.52 16.80
C THR A 313 14.64 21.31 17.40
N VAL A 314 13.88 20.31 17.83
CA VAL A 314 14.37 19.03 18.33
C VAL A 314 14.23 17.99 17.23
N THR A 315 15.35 17.43 16.79
CA THR A 315 15.36 16.39 15.75
C THR A 315 15.36 15.02 16.42
N LYS A 316 14.46 14.14 15.99
CA LYS A 316 14.41 12.75 16.44
C LYS A 316 14.65 11.81 15.26
N VAL A 317 15.42 10.76 15.49
CA VAL A 317 15.61 9.66 14.54
C VAL A 317 14.91 8.43 15.09
N VAL A 318 13.95 7.89 14.34
CA VAL A 318 13.13 6.75 14.76
C VAL A 318 13.31 5.57 13.84
N GLY A 319 13.11 4.37 14.36
CA GLY A 319 13.12 3.16 13.56
C GLY A 319 12.78 1.94 14.39
N THR A 320 12.94 0.78 13.77
CA THR A 320 12.68 -0.52 14.40
C THR A 320 13.83 -1.47 14.14
N MET A 321 14.07 -2.38 15.07
CA MET A 321 14.95 -3.52 14.85
C MET A 321 14.27 -4.81 15.32
N ALA A 322 14.42 -5.86 14.53
CA ALA A 322 13.95 -7.19 14.89
C ALA A 322 15.10 -7.99 15.51
N MET A 323 14.78 -8.72 16.57
CA MET A 323 15.74 -9.54 17.30
C MET A 323 15.17 -10.94 17.50
N GLU A 324 16.03 -11.94 17.53
CA GLU A 324 15.71 -13.31 17.93
C GLU A 324 16.23 -13.55 19.33
N VAL A 325 15.37 -14.07 20.21
CA VAL A 325 15.70 -14.49 21.57
C VAL A 325 15.05 -15.83 21.89
N ALA A 326 15.52 -16.52 22.93
CA ALA A 326 15.00 -17.84 23.28
C ALA A 326 13.52 -17.82 23.76
N ASN A 327 13.10 -16.74 24.42
CA ASN A 327 11.72 -16.53 24.88
C ASN A 327 11.44 -15.03 24.90
N CYS A 328 10.57 -14.55 24.02
CA CYS A 328 10.32 -13.11 23.89
C CYS A 328 9.65 -12.52 25.13
N THR A 329 8.64 -13.21 25.69
CA THR A 329 7.89 -12.72 26.85
C THR A 329 8.78 -12.61 28.08
N ALA A 330 9.64 -13.61 28.32
CA ALA A 330 10.61 -13.57 29.40
C ALA A 330 11.64 -12.46 29.18
N PHE A 331 12.14 -12.30 27.95
CA PHE A 331 13.12 -11.27 27.61
C PHE A 331 12.58 -9.86 27.80
N THR A 332 11.39 -9.55 27.25
CA THR A 332 10.77 -8.22 27.35
C THR A 332 10.28 -7.89 28.77
N GLY A 333 10.05 -8.90 29.60
CA GLY A 333 9.71 -8.73 31.02
C GLY A 333 10.91 -8.56 31.97
N MET A 334 12.16 -8.66 31.49
CA MET A 334 13.34 -8.51 32.35
C MET A 334 13.51 -7.05 32.81
N PRO A 335 13.64 -6.79 34.12
CA PRO A 335 13.88 -5.43 34.61
C PRO A 335 15.16 -4.84 33.99
N GLY A 336 15.06 -3.64 33.43
CA GLY A 336 16.20 -2.90 32.86
C GLY A 336 16.64 -3.35 31.45
N VAL A 337 15.98 -4.34 30.84
CA VAL A 337 16.35 -4.84 29.51
C VAL A 337 16.25 -3.77 28.42
N GLU A 338 15.21 -2.92 28.44
CA GLU A 338 15.05 -1.83 27.48
C GLU A 338 16.18 -0.80 27.61
N GLY A 339 16.60 -0.50 28.85
CA GLY A 339 17.72 0.39 29.12
C GLY A 339 19.06 -0.19 28.65
N ALA A 340 19.28 -1.50 28.84
CA ALA A 340 20.49 -2.16 28.36
C ALA A 340 20.54 -2.25 26.82
N VAL A 341 19.42 -2.53 26.17
CA VAL A 341 19.30 -2.52 24.70
C VAL A 341 19.51 -1.10 24.16
N ALA A 342 18.93 -0.08 24.79
CA ALA A 342 19.13 1.32 24.43
C ALA A 342 20.59 1.76 24.58
N ALA A 343 21.25 1.37 25.67
CA ALA A 343 22.66 1.70 25.92
C ALA A 343 23.61 0.98 24.94
N GLY A 344 23.35 -0.29 24.62
CA GLY A 344 24.09 -1.03 23.60
C GLY A 344 23.91 -0.43 22.21
N PHE A 345 22.68 -0.06 21.86
CA PHE A 345 22.37 0.62 20.60
C PHE A 345 23.07 1.98 20.53
N ALA A 346 23.01 2.78 21.60
CA ALA A 346 23.67 4.08 21.68
C ALA A 346 25.19 3.99 21.54
N SER A 347 25.81 2.99 22.18
CA SER A 347 27.25 2.72 22.08
C SER A 347 27.67 2.35 20.65
N ALA A 348 26.84 1.59 19.93
CA ALA A 348 27.15 1.18 18.56
C ALA A 348 27.13 2.35 17.57
N ILE A 349 26.37 3.39 17.87
CA ILE A 349 26.16 4.54 16.98
C ILE A 349 26.86 5.82 17.46
N GLY A 350 27.57 5.76 18.58
CA GLY A 350 28.35 6.88 19.11
C GLY A 350 27.52 8.01 19.69
N VAL A 351 26.35 7.73 20.28
CA VAL A 351 25.50 8.73 20.96
C VAL A 351 25.38 8.42 22.45
N ALA A 352 24.97 9.42 23.24
CA ALA A 352 24.71 9.21 24.67
C ALA A 352 23.50 8.28 24.88
N ALA A 353 23.60 7.33 25.84
CA ALA A 353 22.51 6.41 26.15
C ALA A 353 21.21 7.14 26.57
N SER A 354 21.34 8.29 27.25
CA SER A 354 20.21 9.14 27.63
C SER A 354 19.44 9.74 26.45
N SER A 355 20.03 9.75 25.26
CA SER A 355 19.40 10.24 24.04
C SER A 355 18.61 9.15 23.31
N VAL A 356 18.70 7.89 23.73
CA VAL A 356 18.06 6.74 23.06
C VAL A 356 16.98 6.17 23.95
N LYS A 357 15.76 6.10 23.42
CA LYS A 357 14.65 5.36 24.01
C LYS A 357 14.37 4.12 23.17
N VAL A 358 14.23 2.96 23.80
CA VAL A 358 13.83 1.71 23.15
C VAL A 358 12.55 1.19 23.81
N THR A 359 11.64 0.64 23.01
CA THR A 359 10.45 -0.05 23.47
C THR A 359 10.38 -1.42 22.82
N LEU A 360 10.33 -2.46 23.64
CA LEU A 360 10.29 -3.85 23.18
C LEU A 360 8.85 -4.38 23.14
N SER A 361 8.58 -5.23 22.16
CA SER A 361 7.28 -5.88 22.02
C SER A 361 7.43 -7.30 21.46
N CYS A 362 6.54 -8.18 21.89
CA CYS A 362 6.45 -9.55 21.39
C CYS A 362 5.31 -9.69 20.37
N PRO A 363 5.59 -9.89 19.08
CA PRO A 363 4.55 -10.21 18.11
C PRO A 363 3.92 -11.57 18.44
N SER A 364 2.59 -11.61 18.60
CA SER A 364 1.89 -12.86 18.93
C SER A 364 1.97 -13.85 17.78
N ARG A 365 2.57 -15.02 18.03
CA ARG A 365 2.52 -16.18 17.12
C ARG A 365 1.65 -17.26 17.76
N ARG A 366 0.57 -17.71 17.11
CA ARG A 366 -0.12 -18.94 17.51
C ARG A 366 0.82 -20.10 17.21
N LEU A 367 1.38 -20.74 18.25
CA LEU A 367 2.14 -21.98 18.10
C LEU A 367 1.21 -23.06 17.54
N ALA A 368 1.64 -23.74 16.48
CA ALA A 368 0.99 -24.99 16.07
C ALA A 368 1.27 -26.04 17.16
N SER A 369 0.20 -26.53 17.80
CA SER A 369 0.27 -27.56 18.83
C SER A 369 0.67 -28.90 18.18
N GLY A 370 1.94 -29.29 18.31
CA GLY A 370 2.43 -30.59 17.87
C GLY A 370 3.67 -31.01 18.67
N LEU A 371 3.71 -32.29 19.08
CA LEU A 371 4.71 -32.88 19.99
C LEU A 371 6.16 -32.95 19.45
N LEU A 372 6.47 -32.26 18.35
CA LEU A 372 7.82 -32.12 17.79
C LEU A 372 8.13 -30.68 17.35
N ALA A 373 7.56 -29.67 18.01
CA ALA A 373 7.94 -28.28 17.79
C ALA A 373 9.37 -28.04 18.31
N ARG A 374 10.36 -28.11 17.41
CA ARG A 374 11.67 -27.49 17.65
C ARG A 374 11.41 -26.04 18.07
N ARG A 375 11.84 -25.63 19.28
CA ARG A 375 11.74 -24.24 19.73
C ARG A 375 12.55 -23.37 18.75
N LEU A 376 11.87 -22.79 17.76
CA LEU A 376 12.40 -21.69 16.98
C LEU A 376 12.56 -20.50 17.94
N ALA A 377 13.63 -19.73 17.78
CA ALA A 377 13.82 -18.51 18.55
C ALA A 377 12.61 -17.57 18.35
N ASP A 378 12.13 -16.97 19.43
CA ASP A 378 11.05 -16.00 19.37
C ASP A 378 11.57 -14.67 18.81
N ALA A 379 10.73 -14.01 18.01
CA ALA A 379 11.02 -12.67 17.51
C ALA A 379 10.64 -11.62 18.57
N VAL A 380 11.50 -10.63 18.76
CA VAL A 380 11.26 -9.40 19.52
C VAL A 380 11.29 -8.24 18.53
N ASN A 381 10.32 -7.34 18.59
CA ASN A 381 10.39 -6.06 17.87
C ASN A 381 10.79 -4.96 18.84
N ALA A 382 11.85 -4.21 18.51
CA ALA A 382 12.33 -3.08 19.27
C ALA A 382 12.14 -1.79 18.45
N ALA A 383 11.21 -0.94 18.87
CA ALA A 383 11.11 0.42 18.36
C ALA A 383 12.13 1.29 19.09
N TYR A 384 12.88 2.11 18.37
CA TYR A 384 13.83 3.05 18.96
C TYR A 384 13.56 4.49 18.52
N GLU A 385 13.87 5.42 19.41
CA GLU A 385 13.81 6.86 19.20
C GLU A 385 15.08 7.49 19.74
N ILE A 386 15.78 8.25 18.90
CA ILE A 386 17.04 8.92 19.23
C ILE A 386 16.79 10.42 19.17
N THR A 387 16.98 11.12 20.28
CA THR A 387 16.84 12.57 20.32
C THR A 387 18.19 13.24 20.09
N ILE A 388 18.28 14.02 19.01
CA ILE A 388 19.45 14.82 18.67
C ILE A 388 19.30 16.21 19.30
N PRO A 389 20.24 16.67 20.13
CA PRO A 389 20.19 18.00 20.74
C PRO A 389 20.13 19.11 19.69
N ALA A 390 19.31 20.12 19.95
CA ALA A 390 19.18 21.28 19.08
C ALA A 390 20.54 22.01 18.96
N GLY A 391 21.00 22.24 17.72
CA GLY A 391 22.29 22.90 17.45
C GLY A 391 23.52 22.00 17.48
N SER A 392 23.38 20.68 17.65
CA SER A 392 24.49 19.72 17.52
C SER A 392 25.06 19.73 16.09
N THR A 393 26.34 20.11 15.95
CA THR A 393 27.09 20.05 14.67
C THR A 393 27.92 18.79 14.53
N THR A 394 28.19 18.08 15.63
CA THR A 394 29.02 16.86 15.65
C THR A 394 28.21 15.60 15.38
N ILE A 395 26.93 15.59 15.79
CA ILE A 395 26.00 14.47 15.60
C ILE A 395 24.78 15.03 14.86
N THR A 396 24.57 14.58 13.63
CA THR A 396 23.43 14.96 12.77
C THR A 396 22.54 13.76 12.50
N ALA A 397 21.29 14.00 12.09
CA ALA A 397 20.39 12.90 11.73
C ALA A 397 20.95 12.06 10.58
N ALA A 398 21.57 12.70 9.58
CA ALA A 398 22.22 12.01 8.47
C ALA A 398 23.41 11.15 8.93
N SER A 399 24.25 11.64 9.84
CA SER A 399 25.39 10.86 10.37
C SER A 399 24.91 9.69 11.23
N VAL A 400 23.90 9.89 12.08
CA VAL A 400 23.30 8.81 12.89
C VAL A 400 22.67 7.74 12.00
N THR A 401 21.91 8.14 10.97
CA THR A 401 21.32 7.21 10.00
C THR A 401 22.40 6.43 9.24
N SER A 402 23.48 7.08 8.83
CA SER A 402 24.60 6.43 8.15
C SER A 402 25.28 5.39 9.05
N VAL A 403 25.47 5.69 10.34
CA VAL A 403 26.12 4.78 11.29
C VAL A 403 25.23 3.60 11.65
N ILE A 404 23.90 3.79 11.77
CA ILE A 404 22.96 2.69 11.99
C ILE A 404 22.98 1.71 10.81
N VAL A 405 23.00 2.24 9.58
CA VAL A 405 23.07 1.43 8.36
C VAL A 405 24.40 0.69 8.24
N SER A 406 25.52 1.32 8.62
CA SER A 406 26.85 0.69 8.54
C SER A 406 27.10 -0.33 9.65
N ALA A 407 26.63 -0.08 10.88
CA ALA A 407 26.74 -1.03 11.99
C ALA A 407 26.01 -2.35 11.68
N GLY A 408 24.85 -2.24 11.03
CA GLY A 408 24.05 -3.38 10.58
C GLY A 408 23.65 -4.33 11.71
N ALA A 409 23.03 -5.45 11.35
CA ALA A 409 22.52 -6.41 12.32
C ALA A 409 23.64 -7.06 13.18
N THR A 410 24.78 -7.37 12.58
CA THR A 410 25.91 -8.02 13.28
C THR A 410 26.58 -7.06 14.28
N GLY A 411 26.89 -5.82 13.88
CA GLY A 411 27.53 -4.85 14.76
C GLY A 411 26.65 -4.47 15.95
N LEU A 412 25.35 -4.31 15.71
CA LEU A 412 24.37 -4.05 16.77
C LEU A 412 24.20 -5.25 17.72
N THR A 413 24.24 -6.48 17.19
CA THR A 413 24.22 -7.69 18.02
C THR A 413 25.40 -7.71 19.01
N SER A 414 26.62 -7.46 18.52
CA SER A 414 27.83 -7.46 19.37
C SER A 414 27.83 -6.35 20.43
N ALA A 415 27.38 -5.14 20.06
CA ALA A 415 27.33 -4.01 20.99
C ALA A 415 26.29 -4.23 22.11
N ILE A 416 25.08 -4.70 21.75
CA ILE A 416 24.01 -4.97 22.71
C ILE A 416 24.41 -6.14 23.64
N ALA A 417 25.00 -7.21 23.10
CA ALA A 417 25.47 -8.34 23.90
C ALA A 417 26.54 -7.95 24.94
N THR A 418 27.46 -7.04 24.58
CA THR A 418 28.51 -6.55 25.48
C THR A 418 27.92 -5.81 26.68
N ILE A 419 26.98 -4.90 26.44
CA ILE A 419 26.33 -4.12 27.51
C ILE A 419 25.42 -4.99 28.38
N MET A 420 24.66 -5.93 27.79
CA MET A 420 23.82 -6.86 28.58
C MET A 420 24.66 -7.75 29.50
N THR A 421 25.84 -8.20 29.02
CA THR A 421 26.78 -8.98 29.84
C THR A 421 27.30 -8.16 31.01
N ALA A 422 27.70 -6.90 30.78
CA ALA A 422 28.18 -6.00 31.82
C ALA A 422 27.10 -5.63 32.85
N ALA A 423 25.82 -5.61 32.45
CA ALA A 423 24.68 -5.34 33.32
C ALA A 423 24.20 -6.58 34.12
N ASN A 424 24.90 -7.71 34.05
CA ASN A 424 24.47 -9.02 34.59
C ASN A 424 23.10 -9.50 34.06
N ILE A 425 22.68 -9.01 32.89
CA ILE A 425 21.51 -9.51 32.16
C ILE A 425 21.99 -10.67 31.29
N GLY A 426 22.45 -11.74 31.94
CA GLY A 426 23.07 -12.90 31.31
C GLY A 426 22.08 -13.96 30.84
N GLY A 427 22.51 -14.78 29.87
CA GLY A 427 21.80 -16.02 29.48
C GLY A 427 20.88 -15.91 28.26
N VAL A 428 20.84 -14.78 27.56
CA VAL A 428 20.00 -14.59 26.37
C VAL A 428 20.87 -14.58 25.12
N ASN A 429 20.82 -15.65 24.32
CA ASN A 429 21.32 -15.64 22.95
C ASN A 429 20.44 -14.69 22.13
N LEU A 430 20.79 -13.40 22.15
CA LEU A 430 20.13 -12.35 21.38
C LEU A 430 20.86 -12.15 20.06
N LYS A 431 20.11 -12.16 18.97
CA LYS A 431 20.61 -11.85 17.64
C LYS A 431 19.72 -10.80 17.00
N VAL A 432 20.27 -9.63 16.66
CA VAL A 432 19.57 -8.69 15.79
C VAL A 432 19.50 -9.33 14.41
N THR A 433 18.30 -9.47 13.85
CA THR A 433 18.07 -10.11 12.55
C THR A 433 17.84 -9.10 11.45
N SER A 434 17.28 -7.94 11.78
CA SER A 434 17.14 -6.83 10.86
C SER A 434 17.01 -5.51 11.60
N VAL A 435 17.33 -4.43 10.90
CA VAL A 435 17.20 -3.05 11.39
C VAL A 435 16.60 -2.26 10.24
N SER A 436 15.50 -1.56 10.50
CA SER A 436 14.88 -0.70 9.51
C SER A 436 15.79 0.48 9.22
N ARG A 437 15.70 1.03 8.00
CA ARG A 437 16.35 2.31 7.72
C ARG A 437 15.69 3.39 8.59
N PRO A 438 16.44 4.16 9.39
CA PRO A 438 15.87 5.16 10.28
C PRO A 438 15.22 6.33 9.54
N GLU A 439 14.12 6.84 10.09
CA GLU A 439 13.42 8.05 9.63
C GLU A 439 13.77 9.23 10.54
N THR A 440 13.84 10.44 9.97
CA THR A 440 14.15 11.67 10.72
C THR A 440 12.91 12.52 10.86
N ASN A 441 12.47 12.74 12.10
CA ASN A 441 11.33 13.56 12.45
C ASN A 441 11.82 14.85 13.11
N ILE A 442 11.38 15.99 12.61
CA ILE A 442 11.78 17.30 13.13
C ILE A 442 10.61 17.88 13.93
N PHE A 443 10.82 18.12 15.22
CA PHE A 443 9.82 18.70 16.11
C PHE A 443 10.17 20.15 16.40
N VAL A 444 9.20 21.04 16.18
CA VAL A 444 9.31 22.46 16.45
C VAL A 444 8.55 22.69 17.75
N SER A 445 9.26 22.85 18.88
CA SER A 445 8.58 23.21 20.14
C SER A 445 8.53 24.74 20.27
N THR A 446 7.32 25.28 20.30
CA THR A 446 7.09 26.65 20.75
C THR A 446 6.92 26.63 22.27
N PRO A 447 7.57 27.53 23.03
CA PRO A 447 7.30 27.64 24.45
C PRO A 447 5.85 28.12 24.64
N SER A 448 5.04 27.34 25.34
CA SER A 448 3.68 27.76 25.71
C SER A 448 3.78 28.86 26.76
N THR A 449 3.39 30.08 26.40
CA THR A 449 3.17 31.16 27.35
C THR A 449 1.82 30.90 28.02
N THR A 450 1.82 30.37 29.23
CA THR A 450 0.62 30.30 30.07
C THR A 450 0.25 31.71 30.51
N LEU A 451 -0.77 32.30 29.86
CA LEU A 451 -1.46 33.48 30.36
C LEU A 451 -2.60 33.02 31.28
N SER A 452 -2.39 33.23 32.58
CA SER A 452 -3.40 33.13 33.62
C SER A 452 -4.50 34.16 33.39
N THR A 453 -5.71 33.69 33.10
CA THR A 453 -6.93 34.48 33.27
C THR A 453 -7.65 34.00 34.53
N THR A 454 -7.52 34.80 35.59
CA THR A 454 -8.36 34.72 36.79
C THR A 454 -9.77 35.11 36.38
N SER A 455 -10.68 34.14 36.28
CA SER A 455 -12.12 34.40 36.42
C SER A 455 -12.69 33.42 37.44
N SER A 456 -13.01 33.99 38.59
CA SER A 456 -13.72 33.37 39.69
C SER A 456 -15.21 33.34 39.35
N ALA A 457 -15.76 32.16 39.10
CA ALA A 457 -17.19 31.90 39.26
C ALA A 457 -17.43 30.42 39.56
N SER A 458 -17.93 30.22 40.77
CA SER A 458 -18.44 29.03 41.47
C SER A 458 -18.95 27.84 40.64
N ILE A 459 -18.49 26.68 41.09
CA ILE A 459 -19.03 25.33 40.89
C ILE A 459 -20.49 25.24 41.37
N SER A 460 -21.36 24.66 40.55
CA SER A 460 -22.51 23.87 41.04
C SER A 460 -22.69 22.63 40.16
N THR A 461 -22.55 21.48 40.81
CA THR A 461 -22.68 20.11 40.31
C THR A 461 -24.13 19.73 40.01
N SER A 462 -24.39 19.08 38.87
CA SER A 462 -25.39 18.00 38.77
C SER A 462 -25.33 17.28 37.42
N THR A 463 -25.03 15.98 37.45
CA THR A 463 -25.62 14.95 36.56
C THR A 463 -26.56 14.10 37.42
N PRO A 464 -27.38 13.17 36.88
CA PRO A 464 -27.94 13.01 35.54
C PRO A 464 -29.48 12.94 35.58
N ASN A 465 -30.18 12.92 34.43
CA ASN A 465 -31.47 12.23 34.40
C ASN A 465 -31.73 11.50 33.08
N SER A 466 -32.06 10.23 33.27
CA SER A 466 -32.60 9.27 32.33
C SER A 466 -34.03 9.63 31.92
N SER A 467 -34.39 9.41 30.66
CA SER A 467 -35.76 9.08 30.30
C SER A 467 -35.84 8.20 29.06
N SER A 468 -36.30 6.99 29.34
CA SER A 468 -36.93 6.02 28.45
C SER A 468 -37.98 6.64 27.52
N GLY A 469 -38.00 6.19 26.27
CA GLY A 469 -39.09 6.40 25.32
C GLY A 469 -39.18 5.23 24.34
N THR A 470 -40.01 4.25 24.69
CA THR A 470 -40.50 3.17 23.83
C THR A 470 -41.71 3.64 23.03
N GLU A 471 -41.75 3.38 21.72
CA GLU A 471 -42.97 3.25 20.89
C GLU A 471 -42.54 2.59 19.56
N SER A 472 -42.81 1.30 19.35
CA SER A 472 -44.04 0.64 18.88
C SER A 472 -44.06 0.44 17.35
N LYS A 473 -44.06 -0.84 16.98
CA LYS A 473 -44.27 -1.38 15.62
C LYS A 473 -45.65 -0.99 15.09
N SER A 474 -45.73 -0.68 13.79
CA SER A 474 -46.92 -0.98 12.98
C SER A 474 -46.49 -1.57 11.64
N SER A 475 -47.26 -2.58 11.20
CA SER A 475 -47.03 -3.44 10.05
C SER A 475 -48.15 -3.29 9.04
N SER A 476 -47.80 -3.00 7.79
CA SER A 476 -48.56 -3.26 6.55
C SER A 476 -47.59 -2.94 5.42
N GLY A 477 -47.36 -3.68 4.34
CA GLY A 477 -48.02 -4.81 3.70
C GLY A 477 -47.56 -4.72 2.24
N ALA A 478 -46.89 -5.79 1.76
CA ALA A 478 -46.58 -6.17 0.37
C ALA A 478 -46.24 -5.08 -0.69
N GLU A 479 -45.05 -5.19 -1.31
CA GLU A 479 -44.95 -5.54 -2.73
C GLU A 479 -43.50 -5.86 -3.17
N SER A 480 -43.41 -6.79 -4.11
CA SER A 480 -42.23 -7.49 -4.61
C SER A 480 -41.23 -6.60 -5.37
N ARG A 481 -39.97 -6.57 -4.92
CA ARG A 481 -38.81 -6.29 -5.78
C ARG A 481 -37.62 -7.14 -5.34
N LEU A 482 -37.37 -8.24 -6.06
CA LEU A 482 -36.13 -9.01 -5.92
C LEU A 482 -34.99 -8.14 -6.45
N SER A 483 -34.13 -7.65 -5.55
CA SER A 483 -32.94 -6.88 -5.90
C SER A 483 -31.84 -7.82 -6.42
N SER A 484 -31.16 -7.39 -7.48
CA SER A 484 -30.09 -8.06 -8.24
C SER A 484 -28.78 -8.27 -7.48
N THR A 485 -28.81 -8.33 -6.14
CA THR A 485 -27.63 -8.38 -5.27
C THR A 485 -27.24 -9.79 -4.86
N TRP A 486 -28.09 -10.80 -5.11
CA TRP A 486 -27.85 -12.20 -4.72
C TRP A 486 -27.11 -13.03 -5.80
N ILE A 487 -27.11 -12.57 -7.05
CA ILE A 487 -26.51 -13.32 -8.18
C ILE A 487 -24.99 -13.12 -8.24
N SER A 488 -24.47 -11.97 -7.78
CA SER A 488 -23.03 -11.69 -7.82
C SER A 488 -22.21 -12.45 -6.78
N GLN A 489 -22.82 -12.86 -5.65
CA GLN A 489 -22.13 -13.65 -4.61
C GLN A 489 -22.00 -15.14 -4.98
N LEU A 490 -22.91 -15.69 -5.80
CA LEU A 490 -22.75 -17.07 -6.29
C LEU A 490 -21.66 -17.20 -7.37
N ILE A 491 -21.45 -16.16 -8.20
CA ILE A 491 -20.47 -16.21 -9.29
C ILE A 491 -19.03 -16.20 -8.75
N ALA A 492 -18.75 -15.42 -7.69
CA ALA A 492 -17.42 -15.37 -7.07
C ALA A 492 -17.07 -16.65 -6.27
N VAL A 493 -18.06 -17.25 -5.59
CA VAL A 493 -17.87 -18.51 -4.87
C VAL A 493 -17.72 -19.70 -5.84
N CYS A 494 -18.44 -19.71 -6.97
CA CYS A 494 -18.32 -20.78 -7.95
C CYS A 494 -17.05 -20.68 -8.83
N LEU A 495 -16.55 -19.49 -9.17
CA LEU A 495 -15.27 -19.37 -9.90
C LEU A 495 -14.03 -19.60 -9.01
N GLY A 496 -14.11 -19.31 -7.71
CA GLY A 496 -13.01 -19.58 -6.77
C GLY A 496 -12.86 -21.05 -6.39
N ILE A 497 -13.94 -21.84 -6.48
CA ILE A 497 -13.91 -23.29 -6.19
C ILE A 497 -13.44 -24.11 -7.40
N MET A 498 -13.58 -23.59 -8.63
CA MET A 498 -13.18 -24.29 -9.85
C MET A 498 -11.67 -24.24 -10.18
N GLY A 499 -10.84 -23.59 -9.34
CA GLY A 499 -9.39 -23.51 -9.55
C GLY A 499 -8.52 -24.00 -8.39
N SER A 500 -9.08 -24.71 -7.41
CA SER A 500 -8.35 -25.08 -6.17
C SER A 500 -8.81 -26.41 -5.57
N GLN A 501 -8.97 -27.44 -6.39
CA GLN A 501 -9.13 -28.82 -5.94
C GLN A 501 -8.22 -29.72 -6.78
N ALA A 502 -6.90 -29.56 -6.61
CA ALA A 502 -5.92 -30.53 -7.05
C ALA A 502 -4.82 -30.62 -5.99
N VAL A 503 -4.89 -31.70 -5.22
CA VAL A 503 -3.85 -32.27 -4.35
C VAL A 503 -3.44 -31.41 -3.15
N ALA A 504 -4.18 -31.56 -2.06
CA ALA A 504 -3.54 -31.63 -0.75
C ALA A 504 -2.87 -33.02 -0.64
N CYS A 505 -1.54 -33.03 -0.66
CA CYS A 505 -0.68 -34.09 -0.14
C CYS A 505 0.31 -33.43 0.83
#